data_AF-A0A926KCP7-F1
#
_entry.id   AF-A0A926KCP7-F1
#
_cell.length_a   1.000
_cell.length_b   1.000
_cell.length_c   1.000
_cell.angle_alpha   90.00
_cell.angle_beta   90.00
_cell.angle_gamma   90.00
#
_symmetry.space_group_name_H-M   'P 1'
#
loop_
_entity.id
_entity.type
_entity.pdbx_description
1 polymer ?
#
loop_
_entity_poly.entity_id
_entity_poly.type
_entity_poly.pdbx_seq_one_letter_code
_entity_poly.pdbx_strand_id
1 'polypeptide(L)'
;MRFIRNAWWLTVEFIANRYLFIEMAPWVLPLIGGPMVSTHVGESFDAFWFWLGVALIAVGTFPLAIRQYFLRHIQKKQDEQDARERASLRLVSRMVPLLSAMETAGPRDRHRLRDQAFEEIVAQLVKTAYPGALGYRVTLFELGRDGRGNVQMRPVASAGREDRPRAHDDGDDVFVGMMSLLTGDSDSLSKRKVVGNEYTSFAAVSVSRGDQVFGILTVDTTSETDLFEVDEANLIPIADVLAEYYAAANRKHHTRRGALFKLGMYSVGNVFSQRGSGS
;
A
#
# COMPACT_ATOMS: atom_id res chain seq x y z
N MET A 1 -10.20 -20.65 -42.40
CA MET A 1 -10.96 -19.69 -41.56
C MET A 1 -12.28 -20.22 -40.97
N ARG A 2 -13.00 -21.19 -41.57
CA ARG A 2 -14.24 -21.74 -40.95
C ARG A 2 -14.04 -22.57 -39.67
N PHE A 3 -12.89 -23.23 -39.51
CA PHE A 3 -12.60 -24.11 -38.36
C PHE A 3 -12.43 -23.34 -37.03
N ILE A 4 -11.79 -22.16 -37.08
CA ILE A 4 -11.54 -21.31 -35.90
C ILE A 4 -12.85 -20.72 -35.35
N ARG A 5 -13.81 -20.40 -36.23
CA ARG A 5 -15.12 -19.87 -35.84
C ARG A 5 -16.00 -20.90 -35.13
N ASN A 6 -15.88 -22.17 -35.50
CA ASN A 6 -16.63 -23.26 -34.86
C ASN A 6 -16.07 -23.63 -33.49
N ALA A 7 -14.74 -23.59 -33.32
CA ALA A 7 -14.10 -23.82 -32.03
C ALA A 7 -14.46 -22.73 -31.01
N TRP A 8 -14.54 -21.46 -31.45
CA TRP A 8 -14.95 -20.33 -30.61
C TRP A 8 -16.42 -20.43 -30.16
N TRP A 9 -17.33 -20.89 -31.02
CA TRP A 9 -18.74 -21.07 -30.65
C TRP A 9 -18.93 -22.17 -29.61
N LEU A 10 -18.24 -23.31 -29.76
CA LEU A 10 -18.30 -24.41 -28.79
C LEU A 10 -17.73 -24.03 -27.43
N THR A 11 -16.67 -23.22 -27.37
CA THR A 11 -16.13 -22.73 -26.09
C THR A 11 -17.06 -21.73 -25.43
N VAL A 12 -17.68 -20.82 -26.19
CA VAL A 12 -18.67 -19.87 -25.65
C VAL A 12 -19.91 -20.60 -25.14
N GLU A 13 -20.44 -21.59 -25.85
CA GLU A 13 -21.57 -22.41 -25.38
C GLU A 13 -21.22 -23.24 -24.15
N PHE A 14 -20.02 -23.82 -24.10
CA PHE A 14 -19.57 -24.57 -22.93
C PHE A 14 -19.38 -23.68 -21.70
N ILE A 15 -18.83 -22.47 -21.89
CA ILE A 15 -18.65 -21.48 -20.83
C ILE A 15 -20.03 -20.94 -20.39
N ALA A 16 -20.90 -20.56 -21.33
CA ALA A 16 -22.24 -20.09 -21.05
C ALA A 16 -23.07 -21.13 -20.30
N ASN A 17 -23.03 -22.41 -20.73
CA ASN A 17 -23.70 -23.50 -20.01
C ASN A 17 -23.13 -23.72 -18.60
N ARG A 18 -21.82 -23.53 -18.39
CA ARG A 18 -21.25 -23.58 -17.04
C ARG A 18 -21.72 -22.43 -16.16
N TYR A 19 -21.78 -21.20 -16.68
CA TYR A 19 -22.30 -20.05 -15.93
C TYR A 19 -23.78 -20.23 -15.59
N LEU A 20 -24.60 -20.64 -16.57
CA LEU A 20 -26.04 -20.85 -16.41
C LEU A 20 -26.31 -21.99 -15.41
N PHE A 21 -25.51 -23.07 -15.44
CA PHE A 21 -25.57 -24.13 -14.44
C PHE A 21 -25.18 -23.62 -13.04
N ILE A 22 -24.08 -22.86 -12.90
CA ILE A 22 -23.65 -22.33 -11.60
C ILE A 22 -24.68 -21.35 -11.01
N GLU A 23 -25.38 -20.58 -11.85
CA GLU A 23 -26.41 -19.64 -11.42
C GLU A 23 -27.75 -20.32 -11.08
N MET A 24 -28.16 -21.32 -11.85
CA MET A 24 -29.48 -21.97 -11.68
C MET A 24 -29.46 -23.22 -10.81
N ALA A 25 -28.38 -24.01 -10.80
CA ALA A 25 -28.28 -25.24 -10.01
C ALA A 25 -28.58 -25.06 -8.52
N PRO A 26 -28.20 -23.94 -7.86
CA PRO A 26 -28.56 -23.71 -6.47
C PRO A 26 -30.04 -23.52 -6.20
N TRP A 27 -30.83 -23.18 -7.21
CA TRP A 27 -32.28 -23.03 -7.09
C TRP A 27 -32.99 -24.31 -7.54
N VAL A 28 -32.54 -24.93 -8.63
CA VAL A 28 -33.20 -26.08 -9.25
C VAL A 28 -32.89 -27.39 -8.51
N LEU A 29 -31.63 -27.64 -8.15
CA LEU A 29 -31.25 -28.94 -7.55
C LEU A 29 -31.85 -29.15 -6.15
N PRO A 30 -31.93 -28.14 -5.26
CA PRO A 30 -32.65 -28.32 -4.00
C PRO A 30 -34.16 -28.49 -4.16
N LEU A 31 -34.77 -27.88 -5.19
CA LEU A 31 -36.19 -28.06 -5.51
C LEU A 31 -36.50 -29.50 -5.96
N ILE A 32 -35.57 -30.16 -6.65
CA ILE A 32 -35.72 -31.57 -7.07
C ILE A 32 -35.32 -32.53 -5.95
N GLY A 33 -34.22 -32.25 -5.25
CA GLY A 33 -33.70 -33.10 -4.17
C GLY A 33 -34.54 -33.07 -2.90
N GLY A 34 -35.17 -31.94 -2.58
CA GLY A 34 -36.03 -31.77 -1.40
C GLY A 34 -37.19 -32.79 -1.33
N PRO A 35 -38.02 -32.92 -2.39
CA PRO A 35 -39.04 -33.95 -2.48
C PRO A 35 -38.47 -35.36 -2.31
N MET A 36 -37.37 -35.71 -2.99
CA MET A 36 -36.74 -37.03 -2.91
C MET A 36 -36.28 -37.39 -1.50
N VAL A 37 -35.73 -36.43 -0.75
CA VAL A 37 -35.39 -36.61 0.65
C VAL A 37 -36.67 -36.76 1.47
N SER A 38 -37.63 -35.84 1.32
CA SER A 38 -38.84 -35.79 2.16
C SER A 38 -39.72 -37.04 2.07
N THR A 39 -39.86 -37.65 0.89
CA THR A 39 -40.72 -38.83 0.68
C THR A 39 -40.09 -40.13 1.18
N HIS A 40 -38.79 -40.13 1.48
CA HIS A 40 -38.05 -41.31 1.96
C HIS A 40 -37.52 -41.13 3.39
N VAL A 41 -37.92 -40.06 4.09
CA VAL A 41 -37.66 -39.88 5.53
C VAL A 41 -38.53 -40.89 6.31
N GLY A 42 -37.91 -41.95 6.83
CA GLY A 42 -38.57 -42.99 7.62
C GLY A 42 -38.47 -44.39 7.02
N GLU A 43 -38.18 -44.48 5.72
CA GLU A 43 -37.65 -45.70 5.12
C GLU A 43 -36.14 -45.76 5.41
N SER A 44 -35.62 -46.96 5.66
CA SER A 44 -34.22 -47.20 6.06
C SER A 44 -33.21 -46.32 5.28
N PHE A 45 -32.20 -45.79 5.98
CA PHE A 45 -31.13 -44.92 5.45
C PHE A 45 -30.36 -45.48 4.24
N ASP A 46 -30.63 -46.72 3.83
CA ASP A 46 -30.05 -47.37 2.65
C ASP A 46 -30.81 -47.07 1.35
N ALA A 47 -31.90 -46.30 1.39
CA ALA A 47 -32.65 -45.92 0.19
C ALA A 47 -31.79 -45.04 -0.75
N PHE A 48 -31.44 -45.57 -1.92
CA PHE A 48 -30.67 -44.86 -2.96
C PHE A 48 -31.23 -43.46 -3.27
N TRP A 49 -32.56 -43.31 -3.33
CA TRP A 49 -33.23 -42.05 -3.63
C TRP A 49 -33.04 -40.98 -2.55
N PHE A 50 -32.93 -41.38 -1.29
CA PHE A 50 -32.62 -40.46 -0.20
C PHE A 50 -31.22 -39.87 -0.40
N TRP A 51 -30.20 -40.70 -0.63
CA TRP A 51 -28.83 -40.25 -0.87
C TRP A 51 -28.69 -39.44 -2.17
N LEU A 52 -29.42 -39.79 -3.23
CA LEU A 52 -29.45 -38.99 -4.44
C LEU A 52 -30.04 -37.59 -4.18
N GLY A 53 -31.14 -37.50 -3.44
CA GLY A 53 -31.74 -36.23 -3.04
C GLY A 53 -30.80 -35.36 -2.21
N VAL A 54 -30.10 -35.96 -1.22
CA VAL A 54 -29.06 -35.28 -0.43
C VAL A 54 -27.92 -34.79 -1.32
N ALA A 55 -27.43 -35.62 -2.25
CA ALA A 55 -26.38 -35.25 -3.17
C ALA A 55 -26.80 -34.07 -4.08
N LEU A 56 -28.03 -34.06 -4.59
CA LEU A 56 -28.55 -32.95 -5.40
C LEU A 56 -28.62 -31.64 -4.61
N ILE A 57 -29.11 -31.69 -3.37
CA ILE A 57 -29.13 -30.51 -2.48
C ILE A 57 -27.69 -30.03 -2.22
N ALA A 58 -26.76 -30.95 -1.93
CA ALA A 58 -25.36 -30.60 -1.66
C ALA A 58 -24.69 -29.96 -2.89
N VAL A 59 -24.84 -30.53 -4.09
CA VAL A 59 -24.29 -29.96 -5.33
C VAL A 59 -24.92 -28.61 -5.66
N GLY A 60 -26.20 -28.39 -5.36
CA GLY A 60 -26.86 -27.09 -5.54
C GLY A 60 -26.34 -26.02 -4.56
N THR A 61 -26.21 -26.37 -3.28
CA THR A 61 -25.93 -25.40 -2.21
C THR A 61 -24.44 -25.12 -2.00
N PHE A 62 -23.56 -26.10 -2.23
CA PHE A 62 -22.13 -25.98 -1.98
C PHE A 62 -21.44 -24.88 -2.80
N PRO A 63 -21.73 -24.68 -4.11
CA PRO A 63 -21.20 -23.57 -4.88
C PRO A 63 -21.60 -22.19 -4.35
N LEU A 64 -22.82 -22.04 -3.81
CA LEU A 64 -23.25 -20.78 -3.19
C LEU A 64 -22.47 -20.48 -1.92
N ALA A 65 -22.25 -21.49 -1.07
CA ALA A 65 -21.47 -21.33 0.15
C ALA A 65 -20.03 -20.89 -0.18
N ILE A 66 -19.41 -21.52 -1.20
CA ILE A 66 -18.09 -21.12 -1.71
C ILE A 66 -18.12 -19.68 -2.23
N ARG A 67 -19.06 -19.34 -3.12
CA ARG A 67 -19.19 -17.99 -3.67
C ARG A 67 -19.36 -16.95 -2.56
N GLN A 68 -20.22 -17.20 -1.58
CA GLN A 68 -20.46 -16.29 -0.47
C GLN A 68 -19.23 -16.15 0.41
N TYR A 69 -18.49 -17.22 0.66
CA TYR A 69 -17.21 -17.19 1.37
C TYR A 69 -16.19 -16.29 0.65
N PHE A 70 -16.04 -16.46 -0.67
CA PHE A 70 -15.15 -15.62 -1.48
C PHE A 70 -15.60 -14.16 -1.53
N LEU A 71 -16.89 -13.89 -1.72
CA LEU A 71 -17.43 -12.53 -1.72
C LEU A 71 -17.18 -11.83 -0.39
N ARG A 72 -17.39 -12.52 0.74
CA ARG A 72 -17.08 -11.97 2.08
C ARG A 72 -15.59 -11.69 2.24
N HIS A 73 -14.71 -12.55 1.71
CA HIS A 73 -13.27 -12.31 1.74
C HIS A 73 -12.85 -11.10 0.91
N ILE A 74 -13.44 -10.93 -0.29
CA ILE A 74 -13.17 -9.78 -1.15
C ILE A 74 -13.71 -8.49 -0.51
N GLN A 75 -14.95 -8.51 -0.02
CA GLN A 75 -15.57 -7.38 0.67
C GLN A 75 -14.78 -6.97 1.90
N LYS A 76 -14.39 -7.93 2.75
CA LYS A 76 -13.57 -7.63 3.93
C LYS A 76 -12.25 -6.94 3.56
N LYS A 77 -11.57 -7.40 2.50
CA LYS A 77 -10.34 -6.75 2.02
C LYS A 77 -10.59 -5.35 1.48
N GLN A 78 -11.69 -5.14 0.76
CA GLN A 78 -12.10 -3.82 0.28
C GLN A 78 -12.44 -2.88 1.44
N ASP A 79 -13.21 -3.35 2.42
CA ASP A 79 -13.56 -2.58 3.62
C ASP A 79 -12.31 -2.20 4.43
N GLU A 80 -11.33 -3.09 4.52
CA GLU A 80 -10.03 -2.80 5.15
C GLU A 80 -9.25 -1.73 4.38
N GLN A 81 -9.25 -1.77 3.05
CA GLN A 81 -8.60 -0.76 2.20
C GLN A 81 -9.30 0.60 2.32
N ASP A 82 -10.62 0.64 2.21
CA ASP A 82 -11.44 1.83 2.40
C ASP A 82 -11.23 2.44 3.80
N ALA A 83 -11.10 1.60 4.82
CA ALA A 83 -10.84 2.06 6.18
C ALA A 83 -9.45 2.71 6.29
N ARG A 84 -8.42 2.16 5.63
CA ARG A 84 -7.07 2.74 5.57
C ARG A 84 -7.06 4.08 4.86
N GLU A 85 -7.71 4.18 3.71
CA GLU A 85 -7.83 5.43 2.94
C GLU A 85 -8.53 6.52 3.77
N ARG A 86 -9.67 6.18 4.41
CA ARG A 86 -10.36 7.14 5.29
C ARG A 86 -9.50 7.54 6.48
N ALA A 87 -8.70 6.63 7.02
CA ALA A 87 -7.79 6.91 8.12
C ALA A 87 -6.64 7.85 7.71
N SER A 88 -6.01 7.62 6.55
CA SER A 88 -4.95 8.49 6.01
C SER A 88 -5.48 9.90 5.72
N LEU A 89 -6.64 10.03 5.08
CA LEU A 89 -7.27 11.32 4.80
C LEU A 89 -7.64 12.08 6.08
N ARG A 90 -8.17 11.38 7.09
CA ARG A 90 -8.45 11.99 8.40
C ARG A 90 -7.17 12.47 9.07
N LEU A 91 -6.08 11.70 8.99
CA LEU A 91 -4.79 12.11 9.53
C LEU A 91 -4.29 13.39 8.84
N VAL A 92 -4.28 13.42 7.51
CA VAL A 92 -3.91 14.59 6.71
C VAL A 92 -4.71 15.81 7.15
N SER A 93 -6.05 15.69 7.27
CA SER A 93 -6.92 16.80 7.67
C SER A 93 -6.60 17.36 9.05
N ARG A 94 -6.09 16.54 9.98
CA ARG A 94 -5.68 16.95 11.32
C ARG A 94 -4.30 17.62 11.32
N MET A 95 -3.42 17.24 10.40
CA MET A 95 -2.02 17.68 10.37
C MET A 95 -1.82 18.99 9.60
N VAL A 96 -2.67 19.29 8.62
CA VAL A 96 -2.58 20.53 7.83
C VAL A 96 -2.68 21.79 8.70
N PRO A 97 -3.62 21.93 9.67
CA PRO A 97 -3.70 23.12 10.52
C PRO A 97 -2.43 23.39 11.33
N LEU A 98 -1.69 22.36 11.72
CA LEU A 98 -0.47 22.47 12.52
C LEU A 98 0.69 23.11 11.74
N LEU A 99 0.68 23.06 10.40
CA LEU A 99 1.65 23.77 9.56
C LEU A 99 1.61 25.29 9.79
N SER A 100 0.44 25.86 10.08
CA SER A 100 0.31 27.29 10.36
C SER A 100 1.10 27.73 11.61
N ALA A 101 1.19 26.85 12.63
CA ALA A 101 1.97 27.13 13.82
C ALA A 101 3.47 27.22 13.49
N MET A 102 3.96 26.40 12.56
CA MET A 102 5.35 26.47 12.11
C MET A 102 5.70 27.79 11.43
N GLU A 103 4.78 28.38 10.65
CA GLU A 103 5.07 29.62 9.92
C GLU A 103 5.39 30.81 10.85
N THR A 104 4.85 30.78 12.07
CA THR A 104 5.08 31.82 13.09
C THR A 104 6.25 31.50 14.02
N ALA A 105 6.73 30.25 14.03
CA ALA A 105 7.78 29.78 14.93
C ALA A 105 9.19 30.21 14.48
N GLY A 106 10.08 30.40 15.46
CA GLY A 106 11.50 30.68 15.19
C GLY A 106 12.21 29.49 14.52
N PRO A 107 13.37 29.70 13.86
CA PRO A 107 14.07 28.65 13.11
C PRO A 107 14.34 27.36 13.90
N ARG A 108 14.83 27.49 15.15
CA ARG A 108 15.11 26.32 16.01
C ARG A 108 13.81 25.58 16.38
N ASP A 109 12.76 26.32 16.70
CA ASP A 109 11.47 25.75 17.06
C ASP A 109 10.81 25.04 15.87
N ARG A 110 10.99 25.54 14.65
CA ARG A 110 10.47 24.89 13.44
C ARG A 110 11.06 23.51 13.21
N HIS A 111 12.36 23.31 13.39
CA HIS A 111 12.95 21.98 13.30
C HIS A 111 12.42 21.05 14.39
N ARG A 112 12.29 21.55 15.63
CA ARG A 112 11.69 20.76 16.73
C ARG A 112 10.24 20.37 16.43
N LEU A 113 9.42 21.30 15.95
CA LEU A 113 8.02 21.06 15.60
C LEU A 113 7.89 20.07 14.43
N ARG A 114 8.79 20.16 13.44
CA ARG A 114 8.89 19.17 12.35
C ARG A 114 9.14 17.77 12.89
N ASP A 115 10.15 17.62 13.75
CA ASP A 115 10.54 16.31 14.29
C ASP A 115 9.40 15.70 15.12
N GLN A 116 8.74 16.52 15.94
CA GLN A 116 7.53 16.12 16.69
C GLN A 116 6.38 15.71 15.77
N ALA A 117 6.14 16.46 14.70
CA ALA A 117 5.10 16.13 13.72
C ALA A 117 5.42 14.82 12.99
N PHE A 118 6.69 14.54 12.68
CA PHE A 118 7.10 13.28 12.06
C PHE A 118 6.80 12.08 12.96
N GLU A 119 7.22 12.15 14.22
CA GLU A 119 6.92 11.12 15.21
C GLU A 119 5.41 10.92 15.39
N GLU A 120 4.64 12.02 15.49
CA GLU A 120 3.19 11.96 15.64
C GLU A 120 2.50 11.35 14.41
N ILE A 121 2.85 11.79 13.20
CA ILE A 121 2.27 11.28 11.95
C ILE A 121 2.53 9.79 11.82
N VAL A 122 3.79 9.36 12.01
CA VAL A 122 4.18 7.95 11.91
C VAL A 122 3.47 7.11 12.97
N ALA A 123 3.39 7.59 14.22
CA ALA A 123 2.67 6.89 15.28
C ALA A 123 1.16 6.78 15.03
N GLN A 124 0.53 7.86 14.52
CA GLN A 124 -0.90 7.84 14.19
C GLN A 124 -1.19 6.91 13.01
N LEU A 125 -0.35 6.89 11.97
CA LEU A 125 -0.51 5.96 10.86
C LEU A 125 -0.57 4.52 11.31
N VAL A 126 0.35 4.13 12.20
CA VAL A 126 0.35 2.79 12.79
C VAL A 126 -0.93 2.56 13.58
N LYS A 127 -1.35 3.52 14.40
CA LYS A 127 -2.53 3.36 15.22
C LYS A 127 -3.82 3.20 14.41
N THR A 128 -3.95 3.88 13.27
CA THR A 128 -5.23 3.99 12.55
C THR A 128 -5.31 3.21 11.25
N ALA A 129 -4.21 3.13 10.48
CA ALA A 129 -4.20 2.53 9.15
C ALA A 129 -3.37 1.26 9.08
N TYR A 130 -2.24 1.21 9.80
CA TYR A 130 -1.27 0.12 9.74
C TYR A 130 -0.94 -0.44 11.14
N PRO A 131 -1.88 -1.14 11.80
CA PRO A 131 -1.70 -1.59 13.18
C PRO A 131 -0.46 -2.45 13.38
N GLY A 132 0.43 -2.03 14.28
CA GLY A 132 1.64 -2.80 14.61
C GLY A 132 1.36 -4.21 15.12
N ALA A 133 0.20 -4.43 15.75
CA ALA A 133 -0.28 -5.76 16.17
C ALA A 133 -0.51 -6.73 14.99
N LEU A 134 -0.68 -6.21 13.78
CA LEU A 134 -0.77 -6.98 12.54
C LEU A 134 0.59 -7.11 11.83
N GLY A 135 1.69 -6.74 12.49
CA GLY A 135 3.03 -6.85 11.94
C GLY A 135 3.42 -5.71 11.00
N TYR A 136 2.71 -4.59 10.99
CA TYR A 136 3.11 -3.41 10.21
C TYR A 136 4.10 -2.53 10.95
N ARG A 137 5.05 -1.94 10.22
CA ARG A 137 5.90 -0.85 10.69
C ARG A 137 5.88 0.28 9.68
N VAL A 138 5.74 1.51 10.17
CA VAL A 138 5.83 2.73 9.37
C VAL A 138 7.14 3.40 9.73
N THR A 139 7.96 3.76 8.75
CA THR A 139 9.26 4.40 8.97
C THR A 139 9.46 5.55 8.00
N LEU A 140 9.89 6.69 8.51
CA LEU A 140 10.37 7.81 7.72
C LEU A 140 11.90 7.75 7.66
N PHE A 141 12.45 7.73 6.46
CA PHE A 141 13.88 7.75 6.20
C PHE A 141 14.31 9.10 5.63
N GLU A 142 15.50 9.55 6.02
CA GLU A 142 16.21 10.68 5.41
C GLU A 142 17.52 10.19 4.78
N LEU A 143 17.94 10.85 3.70
CA LEU A 143 19.26 10.67 3.14
C LEU A 143 20.30 11.29 4.06
N GLY A 144 21.24 10.49 4.54
CA GLY A 144 22.28 10.91 5.46
C GLY A 144 23.65 10.35 5.09
N ARG A 145 24.61 10.58 5.98
CA ARG A 145 25.91 9.92 5.94
C ARG A 145 26.18 9.19 7.25
N ASP A 146 26.87 8.07 7.18
CA ASP A 146 27.35 7.34 8.36
C ASP A 146 28.56 8.05 9.00
N GLY A 147 29.09 7.48 10.09
CA GLY A 147 30.29 8.00 10.77
C GLY A 147 31.57 7.94 9.92
N ARG A 148 31.55 7.23 8.79
CA ARG A 148 32.65 7.10 7.83
C ARG A 148 32.47 7.98 6.59
N GLY A 149 31.34 8.67 6.48
CA GLY A 149 31.00 9.52 5.34
C GLY A 149 30.30 8.80 4.18
N ASN A 150 29.97 7.51 4.32
CA ASN A 150 29.21 6.75 3.33
C ASN A 150 27.76 7.22 3.32
N VAL A 151 27.13 7.27 2.15
CA VAL A 151 25.73 7.65 2.01
C VAL A 151 24.85 6.49 2.51
N GLN A 152 23.85 6.80 3.32
CA GLN A 152 22.91 5.83 3.86
C GLN A 152 21.51 6.44 3.99
N MET A 153 20.48 5.60 3.93
CA MET A 153 19.12 5.96 4.30
C MET A 153 18.92 5.69 5.79
N ARG A 154 18.74 6.76 6.57
CA ARG A 154 18.67 6.69 8.03
C ARG A 154 17.24 6.86 8.51
N PRO A 155 16.71 5.98 9.38
CA PRO A 155 15.40 6.18 9.96
C PRO A 155 15.42 7.41 10.88
N VAL A 156 14.44 8.29 10.71
CA VAL A 156 14.27 9.49 11.56
C VAL A 156 13.03 9.42 12.45
N ALA A 157 12.00 8.72 12.01
CA ALA A 157 10.83 8.40 12.82
C ALA A 157 10.35 7.00 12.46
N SER A 158 9.92 6.22 13.45
CA SER A 158 9.40 4.87 13.22
C SER A 158 8.40 4.47 14.31
N ALA A 159 7.39 3.71 13.92
CA ALA A 159 6.42 3.10 14.83
C ALA A 159 5.89 1.78 14.26
N GLY A 160 5.29 0.94 15.10
CA GLY A 160 4.67 -0.32 14.69
C GLY A 160 5.33 -1.51 15.36
N ARG A 161 5.93 -2.40 14.56
CA ARG A 161 6.68 -3.56 15.04
C ARG A 161 7.75 -3.19 16.08
N GLU A 162 8.07 -4.14 16.95
CA GLU A 162 9.05 -3.95 18.04
C GLU A 162 10.50 -3.90 17.54
N ASP A 163 10.81 -4.54 16.41
CA ASP A 163 12.15 -4.49 15.82
C ASP A 163 12.48 -3.08 15.30
N ARG A 164 13.68 -2.61 15.63
CA ARG A 164 14.15 -1.28 15.24
C ARG A 164 14.45 -1.25 13.74
N PRO A 165 13.99 -0.22 13.01
CA PRO A 165 14.39 -0.08 11.61
C PRO A 165 15.90 0.11 11.53
N ARG A 166 16.53 -0.62 10.60
CA ARG A 166 17.95 -0.45 10.29
C ARG A 166 18.15 0.68 9.30
N ALA A 167 19.33 1.28 9.30
CA ALA A 167 19.75 2.09 8.17
C ALA A 167 20.03 1.19 6.95
N HIS A 168 19.85 1.73 5.76
CA HIS A 168 20.19 1.05 4.51
C HIS A 168 21.40 1.74 3.88
N ASP A 169 22.49 1.00 3.75
CA ASP A 169 23.75 1.49 3.19
C ASP A 169 23.78 1.34 1.66
N ASP A 170 24.68 2.09 1.03
CA ASP A 170 25.01 1.91 -0.39
C ASP A 170 25.39 0.44 -0.67
N GLY A 171 24.73 -0.17 -1.66
CA GLY A 171 24.84 -1.58 -2.01
C GLY A 171 23.73 -2.51 -1.50
N ASP A 172 22.82 -2.06 -0.61
CA ASP A 172 21.59 -2.80 -0.29
C ASP A 172 20.58 -2.68 -1.45
N ASP A 173 19.97 -3.78 -1.88
CA ASP A 173 18.87 -3.77 -2.86
C ASP A 173 17.75 -2.79 -2.46
N VAL A 174 17.48 -2.68 -1.16
CA VAL A 174 16.49 -1.77 -0.61
C VAL A 174 16.96 -0.32 -0.77
N PHE A 175 18.24 -0.04 -0.54
CA PHE A 175 18.82 1.28 -0.76
C PHE A 175 18.70 1.70 -2.22
N VAL A 176 18.97 0.80 -3.17
CA VAL A 176 18.83 1.08 -4.60
C VAL A 176 17.38 1.44 -4.96
N GLY A 177 16.41 0.66 -4.48
CA GLY A 177 14.98 0.96 -4.71
C GLY A 177 14.51 2.25 -4.02
N MET A 178 15.04 2.56 -2.85
CA MET A 178 14.83 3.85 -2.20
C MET A 178 15.45 4.99 -3.00
N MET A 179 16.64 4.80 -3.57
CA MET A 179 17.32 5.82 -4.34
C MET A 179 16.60 6.17 -5.64
N SER A 180 15.97 5.21 -6.31
CA SER A 180 15.13 5.51 -7.49
C SER A 180 13.93 6.41 -7.16
N LEU A 181 13.46 6.41 -5.90
CA LEU A 181 12.43 7.34 -5.44
C LEU A 181 12.99 8.74 -5.19
N LEU A 182 14.26 8.85 -4.78
CA LEU A 182 14.90 10.14 -4.57
C LEU A 182 15.38 10.80 -5.87
N THR A 183 15.73 10.02 -6.90
CA THR A 183 16.14 10.53 -8.21
C THR A 183 14.97 11.00 -9.07
N GLY A 184 13.74 10.72 -8.66
CA GLY A 184 12.52 11.08 -9.40
C GLY A 184 12.21 10.13 -10.55
N ASP A 185 12.80 8.93 -10.57
CA ASP A 185 12.45 7.90 -11.55
C ASP A 185 11.06 7.30 -11.26
N SER A 186 10.61 7.38 -10.00
CA SER A 186 9.26 7.03 -9.55
C SER A 186 8.88 7.81 -8.29
N ASP A 187 7.59 8.07 -8.09
CA ASP A 187 7.07 8.69 -6.87
C ASP A 187 6.77 7.67 -5.77
N SER A 188 6.54 6.41 -6.16
CA SER A 188 6.24 5.31 -5.25
C SER A 188 6.84 3.97 -5.71
N LEU A 189 6.97 3.05 -4.78
CA LEU A 189 7.48 1.69 -5.01
C LEU A 189 6.85 0.74 -4.01
N SER A 190 6.28 -0.38 -4.48
CA SER A 190 6.05 -1.56 -3.64
C SER A 190 6.84 -2.76 -4.13
N LYS A 191 7.19 -3.62 -3.18
CA LYS A 191 7.83 -4.89 -3.45
C LYS A 191 7.25 -5.96 -2.55
N ARG A 192 7.03 -7.13 -3.12
CA ARG A 192 6.64 -8.36 -2.41
C ARG A 192 7.74 -9.38 -2.51
N LYS A 193 7.70 -10.37 -1.61
CA LYS A 193 8.68 -11.47 -1.54
C LYS A 193 10.09 -10.94 -1.38
N VAL A 194 10.26 -9.97 -0.50
CA VAL A 194 11.58 -9.47 -0.13
C VAL A 194 12.29 -10.55 0.68
N VAL A 195 13.48 -10.94 0.23
CA VAL A 195 14.32 -11.95 0.86
C VAL A 195 15.48 -11.25 1.57
N GLY A 196 15.94 -11.79 2.70
CA GLY A 196 17.11 -11.27 3.42
C GLY A 196 16.82 -10.08 4.35
N ASN A 197 15.55 -9.77 4.58
CA ASN A 197 15.10 -8.72 5.48
C ASN A 197 14.14 -9.28 6.55
N GLU A 198 13.94 -8.51 7.62
CA GLU A 198 12.97 -8.84 8.67
C GLU A 198 11.51 -8.63 8.23
N TYR A 199 11.29 -8.16 7.01
CA TYR A 199 9.99 -7.96 6.38
C TYR A 199 9.96 -8.68 5.03
N THR A 200 8.76 -9.07 4.60
CA THR A 200 8.54 -9.82 3.35
C THR A 200 7.85 -8.98 2.28
N SER A 201 7.24 -7.85 2.65
CA SER A 201 6.73 -6.87 1.71
C SER A 201 6.88 -5.45 2.26
N PHE A 202 6.96 -4.47 1.36
CA PHE A 202 6.93 -3.05 1.70
C PHE A 202 6.27 -2.22 0.60
N ALA A 203 5.79 -1.04 1.01
CA ALA A 203 5.39 0.06 0.15
C ALA A 203 6.17 1.31 0.59
N ALA A 204 6.61 2.12 -0.36
CA ALA A 204 7.43 3.29 -0.13
C ALA A 204 6.96 4.42 -1.05
N VAL A 205 7.01 5.65 -0.55
CA VAL A 205 6.71 6.87 -1.31
C VAL A 205 7.76 7.93 -1.03
N SER A 206 8.12 8.69 -2.07
CA SER A 206 9.04 9.82 -1.92
C SER A 206 8.37 10.94 -1.11
N VAL A 207 9.14 11.58 -0.22
CA VAL A 207 8.71 12.79 0.48
C VAL A 207 9.38 13.96 -0.23
N SER A 208 8.67 14.53 -1.21
CA SER A 208 9.22 15.54 -2.13
C SER A 208 8.27 16.74 -2.29
N ARG A 209 8.83 17.88 -2.71
CA ARG A 209 8.07 19.09 -3.05
C ARG A 209 8.73 19.78 -4.24
N GLY A 210 8.10 19.70 -5.41
CA GLY A 210 8.73 20.13 -6.66
C GLY A 210 10.02 19.35 -6.88
N ASP A 211 11.12 20.04 -7.20
CA ASP A 211 12.42 19.40 -7.48
C ASP A 211 13.21 19.03 -6.20
N GLN A 212 12.65 19.25 -5.01
CA GLN A 212 13.31 18.96 -3.74
C GLN A 212 12.80 17.66 -3.15
N VAL A 213 13.69 16.69 -2.94
CA VAL A 213 13.37 15.46 -2.22
C VAL A 213 13.98 15.50 -0.83
N PHE A 214 13.16 15.26 0.18
CA PHE A 214 13.54 15.34 1.59
C PHE A 214 13.78 13.97 2.24
N GLY A 215 13.09 12.93 1.78
CA GLY A 215 13.17 11.61 2.38
C GLY A 215 12.23 10.61 1.74
N ILE A 216 11.96 9.50 2.43
CA ILE A 216 11.07 8.43 1.99
C ILE A 216 10.23 7.96 3.15
N LEU A 217 8.91 7.86 2.95
CA LEU A 217 8.00 7.24 3.89
C LEU A 217 7.76 5.80 3.46
N THR A 218 7.99 4.83 4.34
CA THR A 218 7.80 3.41 4.07
C THR A 218 6.81 2.79 5.03
N VAL A 219 6.10 1.77 4.55
CA VAL A 219 5.38 0.81 5.36
C VAL A 219 5.87 -0.58 5.01
N ASP A 220 6.32 -1.35 6.00
CA ASP A 220 6.79 -2.72 5.85
C ASP A 220 6.00 -3.70 6.73
N THR A 221 5.92 -4.97 6.31
CA THR A 221 5.25 -6.03 7.07
C THR A 221 5.89 -7.41 6.86
N THR A 222 5.68 -8.31 7.81
CA THR A 222 6.11 -9.72 7.77
C THR A 222 5.18 -10.62 6.93
N SER A 223 4.09 -10.07 6.40
CA SER A 223 3.19 -10.78 5.48
C SER A 223 3.46 -10.41 4.02
N GLU A 224 3.46 -11.40 3.13
CA GLU A 224 3.60 -11.16 1.69
C GLU A 224 2.34 -10.59 1.03
N THR A 225 1.18 -10.75 1.68
CA THR A 225 -0.14 -10.51 1.08
C THR A 225 -0.85 -9.27 1.60
N ASP A 226 -0.19 -8.50 2.45
CA ASP A 226 -0.83 -7.49 3.30
C ASP A 226 -0.65 -6.06 2.80
N LEU A 227 0.29 -5.87 1.86
CA LEU A 227 0.55 -4.61 1.17
C LEU A 227 0.32 -4.75 -0.35
N PHE A 228 -0.36 -3.75 -0.91
CA PHE A 228 -0.76 -3.64 -2.31
C PHE A 228 -0.38 -2.27 -2.87
N GLU A 229 -0.47 -2.11 -4.19
CA GLU A 229 -0.26 -0.84 -4.89
C GLU A 229 -1.19 0.28 -4.35
N VAL A 230 -2.39 -0.08 -3.88
CA VAL A 230 -3.33 0.85 -3.24
C VAL A 230 -2.75 1.45 -1.95
N ASP A 231 -1.92 0.71 -1.22
CA ASP A 231 -1.25 1.23 -0.02
C ASP A 231 -0.23 2.31 -0.40
N GLU A 232 0.41 2.25 -1.57
CA GLU A 232 1.28 3.33 -2.06
C GLU A 232 0.47 4.62 -2.26
N ALA A 233 -0.67 4.53 -2.96
CA ALA A 233 -1.54 5.67 -3.21
C ALA A 233 -2.05 6.31 -1.91
N ASN A 234 -2.29 5.50 -0.88
CA ASN A 234 -2.70 5.99 0.45
C ASN A 234 -1.59 6.74 1.18
N LEU A 235 -0.31 6.45 0.89
CA LEU A 235 0.84 7.10 1.52
C LEU A 235 1.22 8.44 0.88
N ILE A 236 0.96 8.61 -0.43
CA ILE A 236 1.25 9.85 -1.17
C ILE A 236 0.75 11.11 -0.46
N PRO A 237 -0.55 11.25 -0.09
CA PRO A 237 -1.03 12.49 0.52
C PRO A 237 -0.40 12.75 1.90
N ILE A 238 0.07 11.72 2.59
CA ILE A 238 0.79 11.87 3.86
C ILE A 238 2.22 12.33 3.60
N ALA A 239 2.87 11.77 2.58
CA ALA A 239 4.20 12.19 2.15
C ALA A 239 4.21 13.66 1.72
N ASP A 240 3.18 14.12 1.00
CA ASP A 240 3.02 15.53 0.63
C ASP A 240 2.96 16.44 1.87
N VAL A 241 2.19 16.04 2.90
CA VAL A 241 2.14 16.78 4.16
C VAL A 241 3.50 16.80 4.84
N LEU A 242 4.19 15.66 4.93
CA LEU A 242 5.55 15.58 5.50
C LEU A 242 6.51 16.50 4.74
N ALA A 243 6.41 16.58 3.41
CA ALA A 243 7.21 17.47 2.57
C ALA A 243 6.92 18.94 2.87
N GLU A 244 5.67 19.31 3.17
CA GLU A 244 5.33 20.65 3.65
C GLU A 244 5.97 20.97 5.00
N TYR A 245 6.02 20.02 5.94
CA TYR A 245 6.75 20.17 7.21
C TYR A 245 8.25 20.39 6.99
N TYR A 246 8.87 19.62 6.10
CA TYR A 246 10.27 19.82 5.71
C TYR A 246 10.50 21.22 5.13
N ALA A 247 9.68 21.61 4.16
CA ALA A 247 9.79 22.90 3.50
C ALA A 247 9.58 24.05 4.50
N ALA A 248 8.57 23.96 5.37
CA ALA A 248 8.29 24.95 6.40
C ALA A 248 9.46 25.11 7.38
N ALA A 249 10.10 24.00 7.79
CA ALA A 249 11.29 24.05 8.63
C ALA A 249 12.48 24.73 7.93
N ASN A 250 12.67 24.45 6.65
CA ASN A 250 13.81 24.95 5.87
C ASN A 250 13.60 26.34 5.23
N ARG A 251 12.39 26.93 5.30
CA ARG A 251 12.16 28.30 4.79
C ARG A 251 13.10 29.27 5.50
N LYS A 252 14.07 29.81 4.79
CA LYS A 252 14.81 31.00 5.24
C LYS A 252 13.76 32.10 5.40
N HIS A 253 13.65 32.73 6.57
CA HIS A 253 12.82 33.92 6.69
C HIS A 253 13.38 34.95 5.69
N HIS A 254 12.72 35.13 4.57
CA HIS A 254 12.76 36.40 3.87
C HIS A 254 12.07 37.38 4.80
N THR A 255 12.81 37.86 5.79
CA THR A 255 12.42 39.00 6.61
C THR A 255 12.04 40.08 5.62
N ARG A 256 10.75 40.40 5.56
CA ARG A 256 10.11 41.48 4.81
C ARG A 256 10.60 42.84 5.36
N ARG A 257 11.91 43.06 5.30
CA ARG A 257 12.62 44.32 5.53
C ARG A 257 13.67 44.42 4.42
N GLY A 258 13.21 44.82 3.23
CA GLY A 258 14.08 44.95 2.06
C GLY A 258 13.39 44.51 0.77
N ALA A 259 12.22 45.07 0.46
CA ALA A 259 11.82 45.20 -0.93
C ALA A 259 12.72 46.26 -1.59
N LEU A 260 14.00 45.94 -1.80
CA LEU A 260 15.02 46.61 -2.60
C LEU A 260 16.35 45.90 -2.31
N PHE A 261 17.03 45.44 -3.37
CA PHE A 261 18.32 44.72 -3.39
C PHE A 261 18.32 43.21 -3.15
N LYS A 262 18.11 42.43 -4.21
CA LYS A 262 19.20 41.75 -4.96
C LYS A 262 18.62 40.79 -6.01
N LEU A 263 18.67 41.24 -7.26
CA LEU A 263 18.94 40.37 -8.41
C LEU A 263 20.41 39.94 -8.31
N GLY A 264 20.69 38.64 -8.41
CA GLY A 264 22.05 38.16 -8.69
C GLY A 264 22.44 36.86 -7.99
N MET A 265 22.65 35.83 -8.83
CA MET A 265 23.42 34.59 -8.58
C MET A 265 22.72 33.61 -7.61
N TYR A 266 22.37 32.39 -8.00
CA TYR A 266 23.28 31.36 -8.47
C TYR A 266 22.57 30.36 -9.40
N SER A 267 23.09 30.26 -10.62
CA SER A 267 23.00 29.09 -11.49
C SER A 267 24.03 28.07 -10.96
N VAL A 268 23.57 26.89 -10.55
CA VAL A 268 24.46 25.74 -10.31
C VAL A 268 24.31 24.85 -11.53
N GLY A 269 25.27 24.98 -12.43
CA GLY A 269 25.34 24.22 -13.67
C GLY A 269 25.79 22.78 -13.43
N ASN A 270 25.26 21.90 -14.29
CA ASN A 270 25.99 20.89 -15.04
C ASN A 270 27.33 20.43 -14.44
N VAL A 271 27.28 19.36 -13.65
CA VAL A 271 28.42 18.48 -13.39
C VAL A 271 28.01 17.04 -13.68
N PHE A 272 27.51 16.76 -14.89
CA PHE A 272 27.38 15.39 -15.40
C PHE A 272 27.32 15.38 -16.93
N SER A 273 28.48 15.57 -17.57
CA SER A 273 28.73 15.12 -18.95
C SER A 273 30.20 15.35 -19.28
N GLN A 274 31.05 14.41 -18.90
CA GLN A 274 32.24 14.01 -19.68
C GLN A 274 33.01 12.91 -18.92
N ARG A 275 32.67 11.65 -19.22
CA ARG A 275 33.61 10.55 -19.12
C ARG A 275 33.17 9.44 -20.07
N GLY A 276 33.97 9.20 -21.11
CA GLY A 276 34.00 7.92 -21.81
C GLY A 276 33.74 7.93 -23.32
N SER A 277 34.65 8.50 -24.12
CA SER A 277 34.98 7.92 -25.42
C SER A 277 36.43 8.24 -25.78
N GLY A 278 37.30 7.24 -25.77
CA GLY A 278 38.69 7.39 -26.17
C GLY A 278 39.45 6.07 -26.07
N SER A 279 39.50 5.38 -27.22
CA SER A 279 40.38 4.27 -27.66
C SER A 279 40.49 3.02 -26.78
#